data_AF-A0A8W8KY50-F1
#
_entry.id   AF-A0A8W8KY50-F1
#
_cell.length_a   1.000
_cell.length_b   1.000
_cell.length_c   1.000
_cell.angle_alpha   90.00
_cell.angle_beta   90.00
_cell.angle_gamma   90.00
#
_symmetry.space_group_name_H-M   'P 1'
#
loop_
_entity.id
_entity.type
_entity.pdbx_description
1 polymer ?
#
loop_
_entity_poly.entity_id
_entity_poly.type
_entity_poly.pdbx_seq_one_letter_code
_entity_poly.pdbx_strand_id
1 'polypeptide(L)' 'LVFYSKVAPKIKESMTLKGNMMLAYQPLGDLPNFFRIAISNPRLSESSLDWVLDEIERLSKDIFC' A
#
# COMPACT_ATOMS: atom_id res chain seq x y z
N LEU A 1 7.47 -17.78 -1.06
CA LEU A 1 6.94 -16.82 -2.07
C LEU A 1 5.43 -16.56 -1.96
N VAL A 2 4.59 -17.61 -1.84
CA VAL A 2 3.11 -17.49 -1.82
C VAL A 2 2.59 -16.59 -0.68
N PHE A 3 3.17 -16.67 0.51
CA PHE A 3 2.77 -15.83 1.65
C PHE A 3 3.00 -14.34 1.38
N TYR A 4 4.20 -13.97 0.91
CA TYR A 4 4.56 -12.59 0.58
C TYR A 4 3.65 -11.97 -0.50
N SER A 5 3.15 -12.79 -1.42
CA SER A 5 2.22 -12.34 -2.46
C SER A 5 0.86 -11.90 -1.92
N LYS A 6 0.50 -12.26 -0.68
CA LYS A 6 -0.79 -11.91 -0.06
C LYS A 6 -0.76 -10.63 0.77
N VAL A 7 0.42 -10.08 1.06
CA VAL A 7 0.58 -8.89 1.92
C VAL A 7 -0.04 -7.66 1.28
N ALA A 8 0.40 -7.28 0.07
CA ALA A 8 -0.12 -6.10 -0.62
C ALA A 8 -1.63 -6.19 -0.95
N PRO A 9 -2.19 -7.34 -1.43
CA PRO A 9 -3.63 -7.49 -1.62
C PRO A 9 -4.45 -7.26 -0.35
N LYS A 10 -4.05 -7.81 0.80
CA LYS A 10 -4.78 -7.65 2.08
C LYS A 10 -4.77 -6.21 2.58
N ILE A 11 -3.62 -5.55 2.50
CA ILE A 11 -3.51 -4.14 2.86
C ILE A 11 -4.38 -3.28 1.91
N LYS A 12 -4.36 -3.57 0.60
CA LYS A 12 -5.18 -2.88 -0.40
C LYS A 12 -6.69 -3.05 -0.17
N GLU A 13 -7.12 -4.23 0.25
CA GLU A 13 -8.51 -4.47 0.65
C GLU A 13 -8.92 -3.52 1.79
N SER A 14 -8.10 -3.43 2.84
CA SER A 14 -8.35 -2.52 3.96
C SER A 14 -8.34 -1.04 3.55
N MET A 15 -7.39 -0.61 2.69
CA MET A 15 -7.40 0.73 2.10
C MET A 15 -8.72 1.04 1.38
N THR A 16 -9.22 0.06 0.61
CA THR A 16 -10.44 0.21 -0.20
C THR A 16 -11.68 0.31 0.69
N LEU A 17 -11.75 -0.48 1.77
CA LEU A 17 -12.84 -0.43 2.74
C LEU A 17 -12.86 0.87 3.55
N LYS A 18 -11.69 1.40 3.93
CA LYS A 18 -11.60 2.68 4.66
C LYS A 18 -11.83 3.90 3.77
N GLY A 19 -11.44 3.84 2.50
CA GLY A 19 -11.66 4.92 1.53
C GLY A 19 -10.82 6.18 1.76
N ASN A 20 -9.86 6.15 2.68
CA ASN A 20 -8.99 7.29 3.00
C ASN A 20 -7.74 7.38 2.11
N MET A 21 -7.34 6.28 1.47
CA MET A 21 -6.21 6.24 0.55
C MET A 21 -6.38 5.16 -0.52
N MET A 22 -5.66 5.28 -1.64
CA MET A 22 -5.70 4.27 -2.69
C MET A 22 -4.38 4.15 -3.46
N LEU A 23 -3.68 3.02 -3.31
CA LEU A 23 -2.45 2.71 -4.04
C LEU A 23 -2.61 1.48 -4.95
N ALA A 24 -1.83 1.42 -6.02
CA ALA A 24 -1.74 0.23 -6.86
C ALA A 24 -0.71 -0.76 -6.30
N TYR A 25 -0.89 -2.06 -6.56
CA TYR A 25 0.13 -3.08 -6.35
C TYR A 25 0.20 -4.01 -7.57
N GLN A 26 1.35 -4.64 -7.77
CA GLN A 26 1.59 -5.56 -8.89
C GLN A 26 2.78 -6.49 -8.61
N PRO A 27 2.86 -7.67 -9.25
CA PRO A 27 4.07 -8.49 -9.25
C PRO A 27 5.09 -7.98 -10.30
N LEU A 28 6.33 -8.47 -10.25
CA LEU A 28 7.35 -8.22 -11.28
C LEU A 28 8.26 -9.45 -11.46
N GLY A 29 8.06 -10.19 -12.55
CA GLY A 29 8.77 -11.46 -12.77
C GLY A 29 8.52 -12.42 -11.60
N ASP A 30 9.61 -12.91 -11.00
CA ASP A 30 9.57 -13.78 -9.81
C ASP A 30 9.43 -13.00 -8.48
N LEU A 31 9.31 -11.67 -8.51
CA LEU A 31 9.10 -10.86 -7.31
C LEU A 31 7.62 -10.86 -6.90
N PRO A 32 7.32 -10.96 -5.58
CA PRO A 32 5.96 -10.92 -5.07
C PRO A 32 5.33 -9.53 -5.30
N ASN A 33 4.04 -9.42 -5.00
CA ASN A 33 3.33 -8.14 -5.08
C ASN A 33 4.01 -7.04 -4.26
N PHE A 34 4.25 -5.88 -4.88
CA PHE A 34 4.74 -4.66 -4.24
C PHE A 34 3.84 -3.48 -4.59
N PHE A 35 3.83 -2.46 -3.72
CA PHE A 35 3.09 -1.22 -3.98
C PHE A 35 3.82 -0.35 -5.00
N ARG A 36 3.06 0.24 -5.91
CA ARG A 36 3.56 1.23 -6.88
C ARG A 36 2.84 2.56 -6.67
N ILE A 37 3.62 3.59 -6.36
CA ILE A 37 3.15 4.96 -6.24
C ILE A 37 3.49 5.70 -7.55
N ALA A 38 2.49 6.29 -8.19
CA ALA A 38 2.67 7.18 -9.33
C ALA A 38 2.28 8.59 -8.89
N ILE A 39 3.25 9.52 -8.87
CA ILE A 39 3.03 10.89 -8.43
C ILE A 39 2.79 11.75 -9.67
N SER A 40 1.57 12.27 -9.80
CA SER A 40 1.19 13.20 -10.86
C SER A 40 0.47 14.45 -10.35
N ASN A 41 0.06 14.45 -9.07
CA ASN A 41 -0.66 15.56 -8.48
C ASN A 41 0.33 16.62 -7.95
N PRO A 42 0.35 17.84 -8.50
CA PRO A 42 1.27 18.89 -8.05
C PRO A 42 0.96 19.43 -6.65
N ARG A 43 -0.22 19.10 -6.08
CA ARG A 43 -0.58 19.46 -4.69
C ARG A 43 -0.02 18.49 -3.65
N LEU A 44 0.67 17.43 -4.07
CA LEU A 44 1.23 16.44 -3.16
C LEU A 44 2.40 17.08 -2.38
N SER A 45 2.37 16.96 -1.06
CA SER A 45 3.47 17.37 -0.18
C SER A 45 4.28 16.16 0.31
N GLU A 46 5.48 16.40 0.83
CA GLU A 46 6.27 15.39 1.53
C GLU A 46 5.48 14.78 2.71
N SER A 47 4.81 15.63 3.50
CA SER A 47 3.92 15.17 4.59
C SER A 47 2.76 14.27 4.13
N SER A 48 2.30 14.42 2.88
CA SER A 48 1.30 13.51 2.32
C SER A 48 1.90 12.13 2.03
N LEU A 49 3.17 12.06 1.62
CA LEU A 49 3.90 10.81 1.42
C LEU A 49 4.25 10.14 2.74
N ASP A 50 4.66 10.91 3.74
CA ASP A 50 4.91 10.39 5.09
C ASP A 50 3.64 9.74 5.66
N TRP A 51 2.50 10.43 5.54
CA TRP A 51 1.21 9.86 5.95
C TRP A 51 0.85 8.58 5.21
N VAL A 52 1.18 8.47 3.92
CA VAL A 52 0.97 7.24 3.13
C VAL A 52 1.79 6.07 3.70
N LEU A 53 3.04 6.32 4.10
CA LEU A 53 3.90 5.29 4.70
C LEU A 53 3.38 4.88 6.08
N ASP A 54 3.03 5.86 6.92
CA ASP A 54 2.45 5.62 8.25
C ASP A 54 1.15 4.82 8.17
N GLU A 55 0.29 5.14 7.20
CA GLU A 55 -0.98 4.44 7.03
C GLU A 55 -0.77 3.00 6.53
N ILE A 56 0.21 2.74 5.67
CA ILE A 56 0.59 1.36 5.29
C ILE A 56 1.07 0.59 6.53
N GLU A 57 1.93 1.17 7.37
CA GLU A 57 2.42 0.53 8.58
C GLU A 57 1.28 0.24 9.56
N ARG A 58 0.41 1.22 9.79
CA ARG A 58 -0.75 1.10 10.67
C ARG A 58 -1.70 0.00 10.21
N LEU A 59 -2.05 -0.02 8.92
CA LEU A 59 -2.88 -1.08 8.33
C LEU A 59 -2.21 -2.45 8.42
N SER A 60 -0.89 -2.51 8.26
CA SER A 60 -0.15 -3.76 8.39
C SER A 60 -0.23 -4.31 9.81
N LYS A 61 -0.07 -3.46 10.83
CA LYS A 61 -0.23 -3.85 12.23
C LYS A 61 -1.65 -4.36 12.51
N ASP A 62 -2.69 -3.66 12.03
CA ASP A 62 -4.08 -4.09 12.21
C ASP A 62 -4.39 -5.48 11.60
N ILE A 63 -3.68 -5.87 10.53
CA ILE A 63 -3.96 -7.10 9.76
C ILE A 63 -3.09 -8.28 10.21
N PHE A 64 -1.85 -8.02 10.63
CA PHE A 64 -0.82 -9.05 10.83
C PHE A 64 -0.26 -9.14 12.26
N CYS A 65 -0.58 -8.19 13.15
CA CYS A 65 -0.28 -8.28 14.58
C CYS A 65 -1.54 -8.64 15.37
#